data_AF-A0A920J198-F1
#
_entry.id   AF-A0A920J198-F1
#
_cell.length_a   1.000
_cell.length_b   1.000
_cell.length_c   1.000
_cell.angle_alpha   90.00
_cell.angle_beta   90.00
_cell.angle_gamma   90.00
#
_symmetry.space_group_name_H-M   'P 1'
#
loop_
_entity.id
_entity.type
_entity.pdbx_description
1 polymer ?
#
loop_
_entity_poly.entity_id
_entity_poly.type
_entity_poly.pdbx_seq_one_letter_code
_entity_poly.pdbx_strand_id
1 'polypeptide(L)' 'MGHVDRTIFNYDILLETAKTGVFINLDLWGHDSPYYPLAPETYMPGDHERIKMVEFLIDNNFEDKIY' A
#
# COMPACT_ATOMS: atom_id res chain seq x y z
N MET A 1 -8.98 -5.26 0.57
CA MET A 1 -8.76 -4.93 -0.86
C MET A 1 -7.40 -5.49 -1.23
N GLY A 2 -7.27 -6.25 -2.32
CA GLY A 2 -5.99 -6.86 -2.71
C GLY A 2 -5.04 -5.87 -3.39
N HIS A 3 -3.74 -6.10 -3.29
CA HIS A 3 -2.70 -5.34 -4.01
C HIS A 3 -2.76 -3.82 -3.83
N VAL A 4 -3.04 -3.36 -2.60
CA VAL A 4 -3.21 -1.93 -2.32
C VAL A 4 -1.90 -1.18 -2.51
N ASP A 5 -0.80 -1.81 -2.13
CA ASP A 5 0.57 -1.32 -2.28
C ASP A 5 0.89 -0.80 -3.69
N ARG A 6 0.49 -1.50 -4.76
CA ARG A 6 0.73 -1.03 -6.15
C ARG A 6 -0.42 -0.20 -6.76
N THR A 7 -1.46 0.08 -5.99
CA THR A 7 -2.69 0.73 -6.48
C THR A 7 -2.89 2.11 -5.86
N ILE A 8 -2.60 2.26 -4.56
CA ILE A 8 -2.84 3.51 -3.81
C ILE A 8 -1.51 4.08 -3.32
N PHE A 9 -0.97 5.02 -4.08
CA PHE A 9 0.30 5.70 -3.78
C PHE A 9 0.13 6.96 -2.92
N ASN A 10 -1.08 7.54 -2.91
CA ASN A 10 -1.38 8.74 -2.15
C ASN A 10 -1.85 8.36 -0.74
N TYR A 11 -1.16 8.89 0.27
CA TYR A 11 -1.41 8.61 1.68
C TYR A 11 -2.79 9.08 2.18
N ASP A 12 -3.32 10.19 1.66
CA ASP A 12 -4.66 10.65 2.01
C ASP A 12 -5.71 9.65 1.51
N ILE A 13 -5.55 9.15 0.27
CA ILE A 13 -6.44 8.12 -0.28
C ILE A 13 -6.30 6.79 0.48
N LEU A 14 -5.08 6.43 0.87
CA LEU A 14 -4.82 5.24 1.69
C LEU A 14 -5.55 5.33 3.04
N LEU A 15 -5.48 6.49 3.69
CA LEU A 15 -6.15 6.75 4.96
C LEU A 15 -7.68 6.73 4.82
N GLU A 16 -8.23 7.39 3.81
CA GLU A 16 -9.68 7.36 3.53
C GLU A 16 -10.16 5.94 3.22
N THR A 17 -9.33 5.15 2.53
CA THR A 17 -9.63 3.74 2.28
C THR A 17 -9.67 2.96 3.60
N ALA A 18 -8.69 3.11 4.49
CA ALA A 18 -8.68 2.45 5.79
C ALA A 18 -9.90 2.85 6.66
N LYS A 19 -10.30 4.12 6.63
CA LYS A 19 -11.48 4.65 7.32
C LYS A 19 -12.80 4.01 6.90
N THR A 20 -12.88 3.44 5.70
CA THR A 20 -14.07 2.68 5.26
C THR A 20 -14.26 1.37 6.02
N GLY A 21 -13.26 0.94 6.79
CA GLY A 21 -13.26 -0.30 7.56
C GLY A 21 -12.78 -1.54 6.81
N VAL A 22 -12.32 -1.38 5.56
CA VAL A 22 -11.74 -2.48 4.78
C VAL A 22 -10.29 -2.76 5.21
N PHE A 23 -9.86 -4.00 5.06
CA PHE A 23 -8.45 -4.37 5.21
C PHE A 23 -7.62 -3.88 4.01
N ILE A 24 -6.44 -3.35 4.32
CA ILE A 24 -5.41 -2.90 3.40
C ILE A 24 -4.43 -4.06 3.19
N ASN A 25 -4.52 -4.74 2.04
CA ASN A 25 -3.63 -5.86 1.73
C ASN A 25 -2.35 -5.35 1.08
N LEU A 26 -1.22 -5.50 1.76
CA LEU A 26 0.12 -5.18 1.24
C LEU A 26 0.82 -6.50 0.89
N ASP A 27 0.40 -7.15 -0.20
CA ASP A 27 0.70 -8.57 -0.46
C ASP A 27 1.88 -8.84 -1.41
N LEU A 28 2.58 -7.82 -1.88
CA LEU A 28 3.68 -7.96 -2.85
C LEU A 28 5.08 -7.80 -2.23
N TRP A 29 5.24 -8.19 -0.96
CA TRP A 29 6.54 -8.22 -0.30
C TRP A 29 7.56 -9.03 -1.11
N GLY A 30 8.80 -8.53 -1.18
CA GLY A 30 9.89 -9.12 -1.96
C GLY A 30 9.80 -8.87 -3.47
N HIS A 31 8.78 -8.16 -3.96
CA HIS A 31 8.66 -7.79 -5.36
C HIS A 31 9.40 -6.48 -5.66
N ASP A 32 10.74 -6.52 -5.68
CA ASP A 32 11.60 -5.34 -5.85
C ASP A 32 11.91 -4.95 -7.32
N SER A 33 11.19 -5.52 -8.30
CA SER A 33 11.31 -5.05 -9.69
C SER A 33 10.52 -3.75 -9.87
N PRO A 34 11.15 -2.61 -10.18
CA PRO A 34 10.46 -1.31 -10.27
C PRO A 34 9.54 -1.20 -11.49
N TYR A 35 9.72 -2.05 -12.50
CA TYR A 35 8.88 -2.04 -13.70
C TYR A 35 7.57 -2.82 -13.47
N TYR A 36 6.44 -2.16 -13.74
CA TYR A 36 5.12 -2.77 -13.66
C TYR A 36 4.46 -2.85 -15.06
N PRO A 37 4.41 -4.04 -15.70
CA PRO A 37 3.94 -4.17 -17.08
C PRO A 37 2.47 -3.82 -17.31
N LEU A 38 1.63 -3.91 -16.27
CA LEU A 38 0.19 -3.65 -16.38
C LEU A 38 -0.16 -2.16 -16.23
N ALA A 39 0.76 -1.34 -15.74
CA ALA A 39 0.66 0.12 -15.73
C ALA A 39 2.06 0.72 -16.00
N PRO A 40 2.52 0.71 -17.27
CA PRO A 40 3.88 1.11 -17.65
C PRO A 40 4.22 2.57 -17.34
N GLU A 41 3.19 3.41 -17.16
CA GLU A 41 3.30 4.82 -16.74
C GLU A 41 3.53 4.99 -15.23
N THR A 42 3.43 3.90 -14.46
CA THR A 42 3.66 3.89 -13.00
C THR A 42 4.87 3.01 -12.66
N TYR A 43 5.04 2.74 -11.37
CA TYR A 43 6.10 1.88 -10.87
C TYR A 43 5.52 0.86 -9.89
N MET A 44 6.23 -0.24 -9.70
CA MET A 44 5.97 -1.18 -8.61
C MET A 44 6.71 -0.68 -7.36
N PRO A 45 6.01 -0.42 -6.25
CA PRO A 45 6.68 -0.05 -5.02
C PRO A 45 7.61 -1.14 -4.53
N GLY A 46 8.74 -0.75 -3.94
CA GLY A 46 9.63 -1.67 -3.25
C GLY A 46 9.23 -1.89 -1.79
N ASP A 47 9.88 -2.82 -1.11
CA ASP A 47 9.55 -3.15 0.29
C ASP A 47 9.74 -1.95 1.24
N HIS A 48 10.72 -1.10 0.96
CA HIS A 48 10.92 0.13 1.74
C HIS A 48 9.73 1.11 1.66
N GLU A 49 9.00 1.14 0.55
CA GLU A 49 7.78 1.96 0.41
C GLU A 49 6.60 1.32 1.11
N ARG A 50 6.47 -0.01 1.03
CA ARG A 50 5.45 -0.77 1.80
C ARG A 50 5.62 -0.56 3.30
N ILE A 51 6.86 -0.57 3.80
CA ILE A 51 7.13 -0.26 5.21
C ILE A 51 6.65 1.15 5.57
N LYS A 52 6.87 2.15 4.72
CA LYS A 52 6.35 3.51 4.96
C LYS A 52 4.83 3.57 4.96
N MET A 53 4.15 2.76 4.14
CA MET A 53 2.69 2.63 4.19
C MET A 53 2.22 2.03 5.51
N VAL A 54 2.92 1.01 6.01
CA VAL A 54 2.65 0.41 7.33
C VAL A 54 2.86 1.43 8.44
N GLU A 55 4.01 2.12 8.47
CA GLU A 55 4.31 3.16 9.46
C GLU A 55 3.22 4.24 9.47
N PHE A 56 2.84 4.74 8.29
CA PHE A 56 1.79 5.75 8.17
C PHE A 56 0.43 5.27 8.71
N LEU A 57 0.04 4.03 8.45
CA LEU A 57 -1.22 3.48 8.94
C LEU A 57 -1.20 3.30 10.47
N ILE A 58 -0.08 2.86 11.03
CA ILE A 58 0.12 2.74 12.49
C ILE A 58 0.05 4.13 13.15
N ASP A 59 0.75 5.13 12.59
CA ASP A 59 0.75 6.50 13.11
C ASP A 59 -0.65 7.14 13.11
N ASN A 60 -1.57 6.63 12.29
CA ASN A 60 -2.97 7.06 12.21
C ASN A 60 -3.97 6.14 12.94
N ASN A 61 -3.51 5.18 13.74
CA ASN A 61 -4.33 4.22 14.51
C ASN A 61 -5.15 3.25 13.63
N PHE A 62 -4.59 2.81 12.51
CA PHE A 62 -5.18 1.81 11.60
C PHE A 62 -4.34 0.53 11.49
N GLU A 63 -3.53 0.22 12.50
CA GLU A 63 -2.73 -1.01 12.56
C GLU A 63 -3.58 -2.28 12.44
N ASP A 64 -4.83 -2.23 12.92
CA ASP A 64 -5.79 -3.34 12.86
C ASP A 64 -6.37 -3.58 11.46
N LYS A 65 -6.07 -2.69 10.49
CA LYS A 65 -6.51 -2.81 9.09
C LYS A 65 -5.42 -3.34 8.17
N ILE A 66 -4.19 -3.50 8.64
CA ILE A 66 -3.07 -3.99 7.83
C ILE A 66 -3.20 -5.51 7.67
N TYR A 67 -3.15 -6.00 6.43
CA TYR A 67 -3.18 -7.43 6.09
C TYR A 67 -2.08 -7.78 5.09
#